data_AF-A0AAQ3U3Y3-F1
#
_entry.id   AF-A0AAQ3U3Y3-F1
#
_cell.length_a   1.000
_cell.length_b   1.000
_cell.length_c   1.000
_cell.angle_alpha   90.00
_cell.angle_beta   90.00
_cell.angle_gamma   90.00
#
_symmetry.space_group_name_H-M   'P 1'
#
loop_
_entity.id
_entity.type
_entity.pdbx_description
1 polymer ?
#
loop_
_entity_poly.entity_id
_entity_poly.type
_entity_poly.pdbx_seq_one_letter_code
_entity_poly.pdbx_strand_id
1 'polypeptide(L)'
;MPMAAASPEGIHCREAGDSDEEKQERERFDAVARQSSNRELLEKAQGIQTAIANGMCNQLHDHDRKLRVRLDAIHRELDRRQVHCGAAQAPGSDRCVRPRIVRSTCAEPSVTLLEKDISPANRQANAAMQTRLNESPMEINQFRFTINGLEADRKKITELKAEVEHLQSTIDNIEALHAESSKIEAEKTAKLEAEVSRLRSGVQHLRRRLKEERERANEAEAKASRLRDEIYVLEEEKYSYLAPDP
;
A
#
# COMPACT_ATOMS: atom_id res chain seq x y z
N MET A 1 63.65 -21.24 -9.56
CA MET A 1 62.54 -20.91 -10.49
C MET A 1 61.37 -20.39 -9.66
N PRO A 2 60.89 -19.15 -9.88
CA PRO A 2 59.74 -18.60 -9.17
C PRO A 2 58.48 -18.63 -10.06
N MET A 3 57.41 -19.27 -9.57
CA MET A 3 56.03 -19.23 -10.10
C MET A 3 55.13 -19.59 -8.90
N ALA A 4 54.03 -18.95 -8.57
CA ALA A 4 53.31 -17.82 -9.13
C ALA A 4 52.54 -17.15 -7.96
N ALA A 5 52.35 -15.84 -8.05
CA ALA A 5 51.60 -15.05 -7.09
C ALA A 5 50.10 -15.40 -7.14
N ALA A 6 49.50 -15.63 -5.98
CA ALA A 6 48.06 -15.70 -5.82
C ALA A 6 47.46 -14.30 -6.09
N SER A 7 46.61 -14.22 -7.12
CA SER A 7 45.81 -13.04 -7.41
C SER A 7 44.71 -12.91 -6.35
N PRO A 8 44.49 -11.72 -5.75
CA PRO A 8 43.37 -11.52 -4.85
C PRO A 8 42.07 -11.57 -5.66
N GLU A 9 41.16 -12.43 -5.23
CA GLU A 9 39.78 -12.47 -5.67
C GLU A 9 39.17 -11.08 -5.42
N GLY A 10 38.93 -10.37 -6.52
CA GLY A 10 38.20 -9.12 -6.51
C GLY A 10 36.82 -9.37 -5.95
N ILE A 11 36.55 -8.79 -4.78
CA ILE A 11 35.20 -8.54 -4.31
C ILE A 11 34.59 -7.61 -5.36
N HIS A 12 33.86 -8.20 -6.31
CA HIS A 12 33.03 -7.45 -7.23
C HIS A 12 31.90 -6.82 -6.41
N CYS A 13 32.11 -5.55 -6.05
CA CYS A 13 31.03 -4.62 -5.79
C CYS A 13 30.12 -4.62 -7.02
N ARG A 14 29.06 -5.43 -6.99
CA ARG A 14 28.00 -5.41 -7.98
C ARG A 14 27.21 -4.14 -7.71
N GLU A 15 27.59 -3.06 -8.38
CA GLU A 15 26.72 -1.89 -8.52
C GLU A 15 25.34 -2.38 -8.98
N ALA A 16 24.32 -2.02 -8.22
CA ALA A 16 22.93 -2.28 -8.54
C ALA A 16 22.55 -1.49 -9.80
N GLY A 17 22.80 -2.08 -10.96
CA GLY A 17 22.28 -1.59 -12.23
C GLY A 17 20.78 -1.84 -12.28
N ASP A 18 19.99 -0.76 -12.35
CA ASP A 18 18.62 -0.77 -12.87
C ASP A 18 18.62 -1.64 -14.15
N SER A 19 17.79 -2.68 -14.21
CA SER A 19 17.68 -3.51 -15.41
C SER A 19 17.29 -2.65 -16.62
N ASP A 20 17.73 -3.02 -17.83
CA ASP A 20 17.38 -2.29 -19.07
C ASP A 20 15.85 -2.14 -19.23
N GLU A 21 15.08 -3.09 -18.68
CA GLU A 21 13.61 -3.08 -18.64
C GLU A 21 13.07 -1.98 -17.72
N GLU A 22 13.66 -1.77 -16.54
CA GLU A 22 13.25 -0.73 -15.60
C GLU A 22 13.55 0.67 -16.11
N LYS A 23 14.70 0.83 -16.75
CA LYS A 23 15.07 2.09 -17.40
C LYS A 23 14.12 2.43 -18.53
N GLN A 24 13.76 1.44 -19.36
CA GLN A 24 12.79 1.63 -20.43
C GLN A 24 11.38 1.94 -19.89
N GLU A 25 10.99 1.32 -18.78
CA GLU A 25 9.71 1.58 -18.12
C GLU A 25 9.65 3.01 -17.52
N ARG A 26 10.72 3.47 -16.85
CA ARG A 26 10.84 4.86 -16.40
C ARG A 26 10.71 5.85 -17.54
N GLU A 27 11.42 5.62 -18.66
CA GLU A 27 11.37 6.50 -19.84
C GLU A 27 9.96 6.59 -20.45
N ARG A 28 9.19 5.49 -20.47
CA ARG A 28 7.80 5.48 -20.94
C ARG A 28 6.91 6.34 -20.04
N PHE A 29 7.04 6.22 -18.71
CA PHE A 29 6.23 7.02 -17.79
C PHE A 29 6.59 8.51 -17.83
N ASP A 30 7.87 8.83 -17.95
CA ASP A 30 8.33 10.22 -18.12
C ASP A 30 7.80 10.81 -19.45
N ALA A 31 7.78 10.03 -20.55
CA ALA A 31 7.21 10.49 -21.83
C ALA A 31 5.71 10.77 -21.74
N VAL A 32 4.95 9.92 -21.04
CA VAL A 32 3.50 10.10 -20.81
C VAL A 32 3.23 11.32 -19.91
N ALA A 33 4.07 11.56 -18.90
CA ALA A 33 3.95 12.73 -18.03
C ALA A 33 4.12 14.04 -18.81
N ARG A 34 5.11 14.09 -19.73
CA ARG A 34 5.36 15.27 -20.59
C ARG A 34 4.18 15.62 -21.48
N GLN A 35 3.41 14.63 -21.94
CA GLN A 35 2.24 14.83 -22.81
C GLN A 35 0.99 15.30 -22.05
N SER A 36 0.96 15.15 -20.72
CA SER A 36 -0.22 15.46 -19.90
C SER A 36 -0.25 16.94 -19.47
N SER A 37 -1.43 17.51 -19.30
CA SER A 37 -1.60 18.86 -18.74
C SER A 37 -1.31 18.90 -17.23
N ASN A 38 -1.00 20.08 -16.65
CA ASN A 38 -0.75 20.19 -15.20
C ASN A 38 -1.93 19.71 -14.36
N ARG A 39 -3.15 20.01 -14.80
CA ARG A 39 -4.37 19.56 -14.14
C ARG A 39 -4.47 18.03 -14.12
N GLU A 40 -4.25 17.39 -15.27
CA GLU A 40 -4.27 15.93 -15.36
C GLU A 40 -3.15 15.28 -14.56
N LEU A 41 -1.96 15.89 -14.50
CA LEU A 41 -0.86 15.38 -13.69
C LEU A 41 -1.22 15.37 -12.20
N LEU A 42 -1.85 16.43 -11.70
CA LEU A 42 -2.32 16.52 -10.32
C LEU A 42 -3.44 15.51 -10.02
N GLU A 43 -4.43 15.38 -10.91
CA GLU A 43 -5.52 14.40 -10.76
C GLU A 43 -4.97 12.95 -10.79
N LYS A 44 -4.02 12.66 -11.68
CA LYS A 44 -3.37 11.34 -11.76
C LYS A 44 -2.49 11.06 -10.54
N ALA A 45 -1.74 12.05 -10.05
CA ALA A 45 -0.94 11.91 -8.84
C ALA A 45 -1.84 11.59 -7.64
N GLN A 46 -2.93 12.33 -7.48
CA GLN A 46 -3.88 12.13 -6.40
C GLN A 46 -4.54 10.74 -6.48
N GLY A 47 -4.98 10.31 -7.67
CA GLY A 47 -5.55 8.98 -7.87
C GLY A 47 -4.57 7.85 -7.54
N ILE A 48 -3.29 7.98 -7.93
CA ILE A 48 -2.26 6.99 -7.61
C ILE A 48 -1.96 7.00 -6.10
N GLN A 49 -1.89 8.17 -5.47
CA GLN A 49 -1.69 8.29 -4.02
C GLN A 49 -2.84 7.63 -3.23
N THR A 50 -4.09 7.85 -3.65
CA THR A 50 -5.26 7.19 -3.06
C THR A 50 -5.21 5.67 -3.24
N ALA A 51 -4.81 5.19 -4.42
CA ALA A 51 -4.68 3.77 -4.69
C ALA A 51 -3.62 3.09 -3.79
N ILE A 52 -2.47 3.75 -3.58
CA ILE A 52 -1.43 3.29 -2.66
C ILE A 52 -1.91 3.34 -1.21
N ALA A 53 -2.58 4.43 -0.81
CA ALA A 53 -3.09 4.61 0.56
C ALA A 53 -4.17 3.58 0.92
N ASN A 54 -4.99 3.17 -0.06
CA ASN A 54 -6.01 2.15 0.10
C ASN A 54 -5.44 0.71 0.14
N GLY A 55 -4.12 0.53 0.14
CA GLY A 55 -3.48 -0.77 0.35
C GLY A 55 -3.56 -1.72 -0.85
N MET A 56 -3.65 -1.20 -2.08
CA MET A 56 -3.60 -2.04 -3.28
C MET A 56 -2.25 -2.78 -3.48
N CYS A 57 -1.23 -2.46 -2.66
CA CYS A 57 0.08 -3.10 -2.57
C CYS A 57 0.07 -4.65 -2.58
N ASN A 58 -1.00 -5.28 -2.08
CA ASN A 58 -1.10 -6.74 -1.97
C ASN A 58 -1.93 -7.37 -3.10
N GLN A 59 -2.62 -6.57 -3.91
CA GLN A 59 -3.47 -7.04 -5.02
C GLN A 59 -2.76 -7.00 -6.37
N LEU A 60 -1.73 -6.15 -6.52
CA LEU A 60 -0.94 -6.05 -7.73
C LEU A 60 0.28 -6.97 -7.67
N HIS A 61 0.55 -7.67 -8.78
CA HIS A 61 1.67 -8.62 -8.92
C HIS A 61 3.04 -7.95 -8.67
N ASP A 62 3.14 -6.64 -8.93
CA ASP A 62 4.35 -5.85 -8.78
C ASP A 62 4.42 -5.06 -7.47
N HIS A 63 3.53 -5.32 -6.50
CA HIS A 63 3.51 -4.66 -5.18
C HIS A 63 3.56 -3.12 -5.25
N ASP A 64 2.75 -2.53 -6.13
CA ASP A 64 2.67 -1.08 -6.40
C ASP A 64 3.97 -0.45 -6.93
N ARG A 65 4.96 -1.26 -7.30
CA ARG A 65 6.25 -0.75 -7.80
C ARG A 65 6.07 0.16 -9.01
N LYS A 66 5.27 -0.24 -10.01
CA LYS A 66 5.03 0.57 -11.21
C LYS A 66 4.22 1.82 -10.89
N LEU A 67 3.30 1.73 -9.92
CA LEU A 67 2.53 2.89 -9.46
C LEU A 67 3.43 3.94 -8.81
N ARG A 68 4.39 3.51 -7.97
CA ARG A 68 5.39 4.39 -7.37
C ARG A 68 6.30 5.03 -8.42
N VAL A 69 6.81 4.25 -9.37
CA VAL A 69 7.63 4.77 -10.49
C VAL A 69 6.86 5.81 -11.32
N ARG A 70 5.58 5.56 -11.59
CA ARG A 70 4.70 6.48 -12.31
C ARG A 70 4.40 7.75 -11.51
N LEU A 71 4.17 7.63 -10.20
CA LEU A 71 3.97 8.77 -9.31
C LEU A 71 5.23 9.67 -9.27
N ASP A 72 6.40 9.06 -9.16
CA ASP A 72 7.68 9.77 -9.19
C ASP A 72 7.91 10.49 -10.54
N ALA A 73 7.54 9.87 -11.66
CA ALA A 73 7.59 10.52 -12.98
C ALA A 73 6.69 11.76 -13.06
N ILE A 74 5.50 11.69 -12.47
CA ILE A 74 4.56 12.82 -12.40
C ILE A 74 5.13 13.95 -11.53
N HIS A 75 5.65 13.64 -10.35
CA HIS A 75 6.26 14.64 -9.47
C HIS A 75 7.48 15.31 -10.15
N ARG A 76 8.36 14.54 -10.78
CA ARG A 76 9.51 15.09 -11.54
C ARG A 76 9.08 16.07 -12.64
N GLU A 77 8.01 15.75 -13.37
CA GLU A 77 7.51 16.64 -14.43
C GLU A 77 6.84 17.89 -13.85
N LEU A 78 6.10 17.78 -12.74
CA LEU A 78 5.53 18.93 -12.02
C LEU A 78 6.64 19.85 -11.50
N ASP A 79 7.69 19.29 -10.89
CA ASP A 79 8.84 20.03 -10.41
C ASP A 79 9.58 20.74 -11.57
N ARG A 80 9.80 20.04 -12.69
CA ARG A 80 10.39 20.63 -13.91
C ARG A 80 9.59 21.84 -14.40
N ARG A 81 8.25 21.74 -14.42
CA ARG A 81 7.37 22.82 -14.86
C ARG A 81 7.34 23.98 -13.86
N GLN A 82 7.43 23.70 -12.57
CA GLN A 82 7.52 24.72 -11.52
C GLN A 82 8.84 25.50 -11.61
N VAL A 83 9.96 24.82 -11.90
CA VAL A 83 11.27 25.45 -12.13
C VAL A 83 11.24 26.39 -13.36
N HIS A 84 10.45 26.06 -14.40
CA HIS A 84 10.29 26.94 -15.57
C HIS A 84 9.39 28.16 -15.32
N CYS A 85 8.49 28.11 -14.33
CA CYS A 85 7.71 29.27 -13.91
C CYS A 85 8.47 30.19 -12.92
N GLY A 86 9.47 29.65 -12.20
CA GLY A 86 10.30 30.41 -11.25
C GLY A 86 11.50 31.16 -11.86
N ALA A 87 11.89 30.84 -13.11
CA ALA A 87 13.11 31.37 -13.73
C ALA A 87 12.88 32.59 -14.67
N ALA A 88 11.70 33.20 -14.63
CA ALA A 88 11.36 34.41 -15.41
C ALA A 88 11.17 35.67 -14.53
N GLN A 89 11.83 35.73 -13.37
CA GLN A 89 11.91 36.96 -12.58
C GLN A 89 13.35 37.48 -12.62
N ALA A 90 13.61 38.34 -13.60
CA ALA A 90 14.88 39.04 -13.76
C ALA A 90 15.19 39.87 -12.49
N PRO A 91 16.41 39.78 -11.93
CA PRO A 91 16.85 40.67 -10.87
C PRO A 91 17.45 41.92 -11.52
N GLY A 92 16.83 43.08 -11.34
CA GLY A 92 17.49 44.33 -11.70
C GLY A 92 16.56 45.48 -12.06
N SER A 93 16.29 46.34 -11.09
CA SER A 93 16.80 47.72 -11.12
C SER A 93 16.11 48.54 -10.05
N ASP A 94 16.52 48.31 -8.79
CA ASP A 94 16.28 49.28 -7.73
C ASP A 94 17.26 50.45 -7.94
N ARG A 95 16.96 51.30 -8.92
CA ARG A 95 17.58 52.63 -9.00
C ARG A 95 16.89 53.48 -7.96
N CYS A 96 17.47 53.53 -6.77
CA CYS A 96 17.33 54.69 -5.89
C CYS A 96 17.81 55.93 -6.67
N VAL A 97 16.88 56.65 -7.29
CA VAL A 97 17.14 58.00 -7.77
C VAL A 97 17.21 58.90 -6.53
N ARG A 98 18.44 59.08 -6.03
CA ARG A 98 18.80 60.22 -5.17
C ARG A 98 18.30 61.50 -5.83
N PRO A 99 17.47 62.33 -5.17
CA PRO A 99 17.31 63.70 -5.61
C PRO A 99 18.62 64.43 -5.31
N ARG A 100 19.27 64.97 -6.35
CA ARG A 100 20.30 66.00 -6.18
C ARG A 100 19.62 67.20 -5.52
N ILE A 101 19.97 67.45 -4.25
CA ILE A 101 19.67 68.71 -3.58
C ILE A 101 20.55 69.78 -4.25
N VAL A 102 19.99 70.49 -5.21
CA VAL A 102 20.53 71.77 -5.67
C VAL A 102 20.11 72.79 -4.63
N ARG A 103 21.07 73.30 -3.86
CA ARG A 103 20.92 74.51 -3.06
C ARG A 103 20.67 75.66 -4.03
N SER A 104 19.45 76.19 -4.03
CA SER A 104 19.08 77.44 -4.67
C SER A 104 18.35 78.29 -3.64
N THR A 105 18.76 79.54 -3.58
CA THR A 105 18.48 80.58 -2.59
C THR A 105 17.01 80.88 -2.38
N CYS A 106 16.71 81.36 -1.17
CA CYS A 106 15.45 81.85 -0.67
C CYS A 106 14.68 82.71 -1.70
N ALA A 107 13.42 82.37 -1.93
CA ALA A 107 12.38 83.30 -2.32
C ALA A 107 11.08 82.84 -1.65
N GLU A 108 10.58 83.67 -0.74
CA GLU A 108 9.26 83.51 -0.11
C GLU A 108 8.18 83.45 -1.20
N PRO A 109 7.25 82.48 -1.19
CA PRO A 109 6.02 82.64 -1.94
C PRO A 109 5.04 83.43 -1.09
N SER A 110 4.73 84.62 -1.58
CA SER A 110 3.64 85.46 -1.13
C SER A 110 2.33 84.68 -1.11
N VAL A 111 1.62 84.80 0.00
CA VAL A 111 0.21 84.43 0.15
C VAL A 111 -0.60 85.22 -0.88
N THR A 112 -1.12 84.56 -1.91
CA THR A 112 -2.38 84.90 -2.59
C THR A 112 -2.65 83.87 -3.68
N LEU A 113 -3.93 83.48 -3.84
CA LEU A 113 -4.48 82.55 -4.84
C LEU A 113 -4.46 81.05 -4.48
N LEU A 114 -5.12 80.66 -3.38
CA LEU A 114 -5.36 79.26 -3.04
C LEU A 114 -6.83 78.95 -2.72
N GLU A 115 -7.80 79.61 -3.37
CA GLU A 115 -9.23 79.35 -3.11
C GLU A 115 -10.03 78.84 -4.33
N LYS A 116 -9.51 78.91 -5.56
CA LYS A 116 -10.28 78.49 -6.76
C LYS A 116 -10.07 77.04 -7.21
N ASP A 117 -8.93 76.42 -6.87
CA ASP A 117 -8.63 75.04 -7.32
C ASP A 117 -9.04 73.95 -6.32
N ILE A 118 -9.51 74.34 -5.13
CA ILE A 118 -9.96 73.41 -4.08
C ILE A 118 -11.30 72.75 -4.48
N SER A 119 -12.17 73.45 -5.21
CA SER A 119 -13.54 72.95 -5.51
C SER A 119 -13.59 71.64 -6.32
N PRO A 120 -12.83 71.45 -7.42
CA PRO A 120 -12.83 70.19 -8.16
C PRO A 120 -12.07 69.07 -7.44
N ALA A 121 -10.94 69.37 -6.80
CA ALA A 121 -10.16 68.39 -6.05
C ALA A 121 -10.95 67.83 -4.85
N ASN A 122 -11.68 68.70 -4.14
CA ASN A 122 -12.49 68.31 -2.99
C ASN A 122 -13.77 67.56 -3.40
N ARG A 123 -14.35 67.90 -4.57
CA ARG A 123 -15.43 67.09 -5.18
C ARG A 123 -14.94 65.71 -5.60
N GLN A 124 -13.75 65.61 -6.19
CA GLN A 124 -13.17 64.33 -6.61
C GLN A 124 -12.80 63.46 -5.40
N ALA A 125 -12.25 64.06 -4.34
CA ALA A 125 -11.98 63.38 -3.08
C ALA A 125 -13.27 62.87 -2.40
N ASN A 126 -14.33 63.67 -2.36
CA ASN A 126 -15.63 63.24 -1.82
C ASN A 126 -16.28 62.14 -2.66
N ALA A 127 -16.24 62.25 -4.00
CA ALA A 127 -16.75 61.21 -4.89
C ALA A 127 -15.99 59.90 -4.70
N ALA A 128 -14.67 59.95 -4.61
CA ALA A 128 -13.83 58.78 -4.33
C ALA A 128 -14.12 58.17 -2.95
N MET A 129 -14.35 59.00 -1.93
CA MET A 129 -14.76 58.53 -0.61
C MET A 129 -16.13 57.86 -0.64
N GLN A 130 -17.09 58.42 -1.39
CA GLN A 130 -18.42 57.86 -1.52
C GLN A 130 -18.43 56.55 -2.31
N THR A 131 -17.61 56.39 -3.34
CA THR A 131 -17.42 55.08 -3.99
C THR A 131 -16.82 54.06 -3.03
N ARG A 132 -15.79 54.42 -2.25
CA ARG A 132 -15.19 53.49 -1.27
C ARG A 132 -16.15 53.12 -0.14
N LEU A 133 -16.97 54.08 0.31
CA LEU A 133 -18.04 53.84 1.30
C LEU A 133 -19.15 52.95 0.75
N ASN A 134 -19.41 52.96 -0.56
CA ASN A 134 -20.40 52.10 -1.20
C ASN A 134 -19.85 50.72 -1.58
N GLU A 135 -18.54 50.59 -1.82
CA GLU A 135 -17.85 49.31 -2.09
C GLU A 135 -17.62 48.48 -0.81
N SER A 136 -17.28 49.14 0.30
CA SER A 136 -16.97 48.46 1.57
C SER A 136 -18.11 47.55 2.08
N PRO A 137 -19.41 47.92 2.03
CA PRO A 137 -20.51 47.03 2.38
C PRO A 137 -20.63 45.79 1.48
N MET A 138 -20.31 45.91 0.18
CA MET A 138 -20.32 44.76 -0.73
C MET A 138 -19.19 43.78 -0.40
N GLU A 139 -17.98 44.28 -0.15
CA GLU A 139 -16.85 43.46 0.29
C GLU A 139 -17.17 42.75 1.62
N ILE A 140 -17.75 43.47 2.58
CA ILE A 140 -18.17 42.90 3.88
C ILE A 140 -19.20 41.78 3.69
N ASN A 141 -20.18 41.97 2.81
CA ASN A 141 -21.19 40.94 2.53
C ASN A 141 -20.58 39.71 1.85
N GLN A 142 -19.61 39.90 0.96
CA GLN A 142 -18.87 38.80 0.32
C GLN A 142 -18.07 38.01 1.37
N PHE A 143 -17.34 38.69 2.26
CA PHE A 143 -16.62 38.03 3.34
C PHE A 143 -17.56 37.27 4.27
N ARG A 144 -18.70 37.86 4.64
CA ARG A 144 -19.70 37.20 5.49
C ARG A 144 -20.25 35.93 4.85
N PHE A 145 -20.50 35.94 3.54
CA PHE A 145 -20.89 34.74 2.80
C PHE A 145 -19.81 33.66 2.85
N THR A 146 -18.53 34.03 2.64
CA THR A 146 -17.43 33.07 2.72
C THR A 146 -17.25 32.48 4.12
N ILE A 147 -17.38 33.30 5.17
CA ILE A 147 -17.28 32.84 6.56
C ILE A 147 -18.38 31.81 6.87
N ASN A 148 -19.62 32.10 6.48
CA ASN A 148 -20.74 31.17 6.70
C ASN A 148 -20.50 29.82 5.97
N GLY A 149 -19.92 29.85 4.76
CA GLY A 149 -19.54 28.65 4.03
C GLY A 149 -18.46 27.84 4.78
N LEU A 150 -17.41 28.51 5.25
CA LEU A 150 -16.33 27.88 6.02
C LEU A 150 -16.83 27.30 7.35
N GLU A 151 -17.80 27.94 8.01
CA GLU A 151 -18.43 27.42 9.22
C GLU A 151 -19.22 26.14 8.96
N ALA A 152 -19.91 26.04 7.83
CA ALA A 152 -20.60 24.83 7.41
C ALA A 152 -19.61 23.69 7.11
N ASP A 153 -18.54 24.00 6.37
CA ASP A 153 -17.47 23.03 6.09
C ASP A 153 -16.80 22.55 7.37
N ARG A 154 -16.56 23.44 8.34
CA ARG A 154 -16.01 23.08 9.65
C ARG A 154 -16.90 22.08 10.39
N LYS A 155 -18.22 22.25 10.36
CA LYS A 155 -19.15 21.29 10.99
C LYS A 155 -19.08 19.92 10.30
N LYS A 156 -19.05 19.90 8.98
CA LYS A 156 -18.91 18.65 8.21
C LYS A 156 -17.59 17.95 8.49
N ILE A 157 -16.49 18.69 8.65
CA ILE A 157 -15.20 18.14 9.07
C ILE A 157 -15.29 17.49 10.46
N THR A 158 -16.02 18.08 11.40
CA THR A 158 -16.17 17.47 12.74
C THR A 158 -16.99 16.19 12.71
N GLU A 159 -18.04 16.10 11.88
CA GLU A 159 -18.83 14.89 11.70
C GLU A 159 -17.99 13.77 11.04
N LEU A 160 -17.28 14.10 9.97
CA LEU A 160 -16.40 13.15 9.28
C LEU A 160 -15.28 12.63 10.20
N LYS A 161 -14.75 13.46 11.10
CA LYS A 161 -13.76 13.01 12.10
C LYS A 161 -14.34 11.97 13.05
N ALA A 162 -15.55 12.19 13.54
CA ALA A 162 -16.22 11.22 14.41
C ALA A 162 -16.52 9.90 13.67
N GLU A 163 -16.89 9.98 12.38
CA GLU A 163 -17.09 8.79 11.55
C GLU A 163 -15.76 8.03 11.33
N VAL A 164 -14.66 8.73 11.09
CA VAL A 164 -13.32 8.12 10.97
C VAL A 164 -12.92 7.42 12.28
N GLU A 165 -13.16 8.03 13.44
CA GLU A 165 -12.90 7.40 14.74
C GLU A 165 -13.74 6.12 14.95
N HIS A 166 -15.02 6.16 14.57
CA HIS A 166 -15.90 4.98 14.61
C HIS A 166 -15.42 3.87 13.67
N LEU A 167 -15.03 4.22 12.43
CA LEU A 167 -14.51 3.26 11.46
C LEU A 167 -13.19 2.66 11.94
N GLN A 168 -12.31 3.44 12.55
CA GLN A 168 -11.06 2.93 13.13
C GLN A 168 -11.34 1.90 14.23
N SER A 169 -12.26 2.19 15.15
CA SER A 169 -12.70 1.21 16.16
C SER A 169 -13.30 -0.06 15.55
N THR A 170 -14.03 0.08 14.43
CA THR A 170 -14.58 -1.07 13.70
C THR A 170 -13.47 -1.92 13.08
N ILE A 171 -12.44 -1.29 12.51
CA ILE A 171 -11.26 -1.97 11.96
C ILE A 171 -10.54 -2.75 13.07
N ASP A 172 -10.27 -2.12 14.22
CA ASP A 172 -9.59 -2.76 15.34
C ASP A 172 -10.36 -4.01 15.83
N ASN A 173 -11.70 -3.95 15.87
CA ASN A 173 -12.54 -5.10 16.21
C ASN A 173 -12.47 -6.22 15.16
N ILE A 174 -12.45 -5.89 13.87
CA ILE A 174 -12.32 -6.87 12.79
C ILE A 174 -10.97 -7.58 12.86
N GLU A 175 -9.89 -6.85 13.14
CA GLU A 175 -8.55 -7.42 13.30
C GLU A 175 -8.49 -8.39 14.48
N ALA A 176 -9.11 -8.03 15.62
CA ALA A 176 -9.20 -8.90 16.77
C ALA A 176 -9.97 -10.20 16.47
N LEU A 177 -11.13 -10.10 15.80
CA LEU A 177 -11.92 -11.25 15.39
C LEU A 177 -11.17 -12.15 14.39
N HIS A 178 -10.42 -11.55 13.46
CA HIS A 178 -9.60 -12.30 12.52
C HIS A 178 -8.49 -13.10 13.24
N ALA A 179 -7.82 -12.50 14.23
CA ALA A 179 -6.83 -13.18 15.04
C ALA A 179 -7.44 -14.36 15.84
N GLU A 180 -8.63 -14.17 16.41
CA GLU A 180 -9.34 -15.23 17.14
C GLU A 180 -9.77 -16.38 16.21
N SER A 181 -10.30 -16.05 15.02
CA SER A 181 -10.64 -17.07 14.00
C SER A 181 -9.42 -17.88 13.59
N SER A 182 -8.29 -17.22 13.33
CA SER A 182 -7.04 -17.89 12.96
C SER A 182 -6.55 -18.83 14.05
N LYS A 183 -6.67 -18.44 15.32
CA LYS A 183 -6.35 -19.29 16.47
C LYS A 183 -7.27 -20.52 16.55
N ILE A 184 -8.58 -20.33 16.39
CA ILE A 184 -9.54 -21.43 16.42
C ILE A 184 -9.27 -22.44 15.30
N GLU A 185 -8.97 -21.95 14.08
CA GLU A 185 -8.62 -22.81 12.96
C GLU A 185 -7.37 -23.64 13.26
N ALA A 186 -6.29 -23.00 13.74
CA ALA A 186 -5.06 -23.70 14.09
C ALA A 186 -5.25 -24.75 15.19
N GLU A 187 -6.06 -24.46 16.21
CA GLU A 187 -6.38 -25.43 17.27
C GLU A 187 -7.20 -26.62 16.74
N LYS A 188 -8.17 -26.34 15.86
CA LYS A 188 -9.02 -27.37 15.26
C LYS A 188 -8.22 -28.27 14.32
N THR A 189 -7.34 -27.71 13.49
CA THR A 189 -6.47 -28.49 12.60
C THR A 189 -5.52 -29.36 13.41
N ALA A 190 -4.88 -28.81 14.44
CA ALA A 190 -3.98 -29.57 15.31
C ALA A 190 -4.68 -30.76 16.00
N LYS A 191 -5.90 -30.57 16.50
CA LYS A 191 -6.70 -31.65 17.11
C LYS A 191 -7.03 -32.76 16.09
N LEU A 192 -7.45 -32.38 14.89
CA LEU A 192 -7.78 -33.33 13.83
C LEU A 192 -6.54 -34.11 13.36
N GLU A 193 -5.39 -33.43 13.21
CA GLU A 193 -4.13 -34.08 12.83
C GLU A 193 -3.66 -35.09 13.88
N ALA A 194 -3.80 -34.76 15.17
CA ALA A 194 -3.51 -35.68 16.26
C ALA A 194 -4.43 -36.90 16.23
N GLU A 195 -5.73 -36.71 16.00
CA GLU A 195 -6.69 -37.81 15.92
C GLU A 195 -6.45 -38.71 14.69
N VAL A 196 -6.18 -38.12 13.52
CA VAL A 196 -5.80 -38.86 12.31
C VAL A 196 -4.54 -39.68 12.55
N SER A 197 -3.55 -39.12 13.24
CA SER A 197 -2.32 -39.82 13.59
C SER A 197 -2.59 -41.02 14.52
N ARG A 198 -3.46 -40.83 15.53
CA ARG A 198 -3.90 -41.92 16.43
C ARG A 198 -4.66 -43.01 15.69
N LEU A 199 -5.55 -42.66 14.77
CA LEU A 199 -6.29 -43.63 13.98
C LEU A 199 -5.38 -44.40 13.03
N ARG A 200 -4.42 -43.72 12.38
CA ARG A 200 -3.43 -44.37 11.51
C ARG A 200 -2.60 -45.41 12.27
N SER A 201 -2.10 -45.08 13.46
CA SER A 201 -1.36 -46.04 14.29
C SER A 201 -2.24 -47.21 14.74
N GLY A 202 -3.50 -46.94 15.11
CA GLY A 202 -4.49 -47.96 15.42
C GLY A 202 -4.75 -48.93 14.25
N VAL A 203 -4.91 -48.42 13.03
CA VAL A 203 -5.09 -49.24 11.82
C VAL A 203 -3.85 -50.09 11.53
N GLN A 204 -2.64 -49.53 11.67
CA GLN A 204 -1.40 -50.31 11.51
C GLN A 204 -1.31 -51.45 12.52
N HIS A 205 -1.64 -51.18 13.78
CA HIS A 205 -1.68 -52.20 14.83
C HIS A 205 -2.69 -53.31 14.51
N LEU A 206 -3.90 -52.97 14.07
CA LEU A 206 -4.92 -53.94 13.68
C LEU A 206 -4.52 -54.76 12.46
N ARG A 207 -3.87 -54.15 11.46
CA ARG A 207 -3.33 -54.88 10.29
C ARG A 207 -2.29 -55.91 10.69
N ARG A 208 -1.37 -55.54 11.60
CA ARG A 208 -0.38 -56.47 12.14
C ARG A 208 -1.04 -57.64 12.88
N ARG A 209 -1.99 -57.35 13.78
CA ARG A 209 -2.75 -58.40 14.48
C ARG A 209 -3.49 -59.33 13.52
N LEU A 210 -4.14 -58.78 12.50
CA LEU A 210 -4.85 -59.58 11.49
C LEU A 210 -3.89 -60.52 10.75
N LYS A 211 -2.66 -60.06 10.45
CA LYS A 211 -1.64 -60.90 9.83
C LYS A 211 -1.23 -62.06 10.75
N GLU A 212 -0.96 -61.77 12.02
CA GLU A 212 -0.61 -62.79 13.02
C GLU A 212 -1.73 -63.83 13.20
N GLU A 213 -2.99 -63.40 13.28
CA GLU A 213 -4.11 -64.34 13.39
C GLU A 213 -4.29 -65.19 12.13
N ARG A 214 -4.06 -64.63 10.93
CA ARG A 214 -4.09 -65.40 9.68
C ARG A 214 -3.00 -66.45 9.65
N GLU A 215 -1.79 -66.12 10.10
CA GLU A 215 -0.69 -67.07 10.19
C GLU A 215 -1.02 -68.21 11.17
N ARG A 216 -1.56 -67.90 12.35
CA ARG A 216 -2.03 -68.91 13.31
C ARG A 216 -3.14 -69.80 12.76
N ALA A 217 -4.10 -69.23 12.03
CA ALA A 217 -5.17 -69.99 11.40
C ALA A 217 -4.63 -70.97 10.36
N ASN A 218 -3.70 -70.53 9.51
CA ASN A 218 -3.04 -71.39 8.52
C ASN A 218 -2.25 -72.53 9.18
N GLU A 219 -1.53 -72.25 10.27
CA GLU A 219 -0.82 -73.27 11.03
C GLU A 219 -1.78 -74.30 11.66
N ALA A 220 -2.91 -73.84 12.20
CA ALA A 220 -3.93 -74.71 12.77
C ALA A 220 -4.58 -75.59 11.70
N GLU A 221 -4.86 -75.02 10.53
CA GLU A 221 -5.41 -75.77 9.38
C GLU A 221 -4.42 -76.84 8.89
N ALA A 222 -3.14 -76.51 8.80
CA ALA A 222 -2.09 -77.46 8.43
C ALA A 222 -1.99 -78.62 9.45
N LYS A 223 -2.05 -78.31 10.76
CA LYS A 223 -2.08 -79.34 11.82
C LYS A 223 -3.30 -80.23 11.72
N ALA A 224 -4.48 -79.65 11.51
CA ALA A 224 -5.72 -80.39 11.34
C ALA A 224 -5.66 -81.31 10.10
N SER A 225 -5.04 -80.87 9.01
CA SER A 225 -4.83 -81.74 7.83
C SER A 225 -3.96 -82.94 8.14
N ARG A 226 -2.82 -82.74 8.81
CA ARG A 226 -1.93 -83.85 9.21
C ARG A 226 -2.65 -84.87 10.10
N LEU A 227 -3.43 -84.39 11.07
CA LEU A 227 -4.20 -85.27 11.95
C LEU A 227 -5.28 -86.05 11.19
N ARG A 228 -5.93 -85.43 10.18
CA ARG A 228 -6.88 -86.15 9.32
C ARG A 228 -6.18 -87.26 8.53
N ASP A 229 -5.01 -86.99 7.97
CA ASP A 229 -4.24 -87.98 7.23
C ASP A 229 -3.78 -89.13 8.14
N GLU A 230 -3.35 -88.83 9.37
CA GLU A 230 -2.96 -89.83 10.38
C GLU A 230 -4.14 -90.71 10.81
N ILE A 231 -5.32 -90.11 11.04
CA ILE A 231 -6.55 -90.87 11.34
C ILE A 231 -6.89 -91.81 10.19
N TYR A 232 -6.82 -91.33 8.94
CA TYR A 232 -7.10 -92.15 7.76
C TYR A 232 -6.20 -93.40 7.70
N VAL A 233 -4.90 -93.23 7.92
CA VAL A 233 -3.94 -94.35 7.96
C VAL A 233 -4.28 -95.33 9.09
N LEU A 234 -4.54 -94.84 10.31
CA LEU A 234 -4.90 -95.70 11.44
C LEU A 234 -6.22 -96.45 11.22
N GLU A 235 -7.19 -95.82 10.54
CA GLU A 235 -8.43 -96.47 10.15
C GLU A 235 -8.19 -97.57 9.11
N GLU A 236 -7.40 -97.32 8.07
CA GLU A 236 -7.00 -98.36 7.10
C GLU A 236 -6.28 -99.53 7.77
N GLU A 237 -5.30 -99.26 8.65
CA GLU A 237 -4.61 -100.29 9.42
C GLU A 237 -5.60 -101.12 10.23
N LYS A 238 -6.52 -100.49 10.97
CA LYS A 238 -7.55 -101.19 11.76
C LYS A 238 -8.42 -102.12 10.91
N TYR A 239 -8.85 -101.69 9.72
CA TYR A 239 -9.66 -102.53 8.83
C TYR A 239 -8.87 -103.71 8.24
N SER A 240 -7.56 -103.57 8.04
CA SER A 240 -6.70 -104.67 7.56
C SER A 240 -6.56 -105.82 8.57
N TYR A 241 -6.60 -105.54 9.87
CA TYR A 241 -6.55 -106.56 10.93
C TYR A 241 -7.89 -107.26 11.21
N LEU A 242 -9.01 -106.76 10.65
CA LEU A 242 -10.35 -107.31 10.85
C LEU A 242 -10.85 -108.14 9.65
N ALA A 243 -10.06 -108.30 8.60
CA ALA A 243 -10.38 -109.23 7.53
C ALA A 243 -10.28 -110.68 8.04
N PRO A 244 -11.38 -111.46 8.06
CA PRO A 244 -11.30 -112.86 8.44
C PRO A 244 -10.47 -113.63 7.39
N ASP A 245 -9.53 -114.45 7.85
CA ASP A 245 -8.84 -115.42 6.98
C ASP A 245 -9.87 -116.27 6.23
N PRO A 246 -9.65 -116.55 4.93
CA PRO A 246 -10.59 -117.28 4.08
C PRO A 246 -10.84 -118.74 4.51
#